data_AF-A0AAD8UWL5-F1
#
_entry.id   AF-A0AAD8UWL5-F1
#
_cell.length_a   1.000
_cell.length_b   1.000
_cell.length_c   1.000
_cell.angle_alpha   90.00
_cell.angle_beta   90.00
_cell.angle_gamma   90.00
#
_symmetry.space_group_name_H-M   'P 1'
#
loop_
_entity.id
_entity.type
_entity.pdbx_description
1 polymer ?
#
loop_
_entity_poly.entity_id
_entity_poly.type
_entity_poly.pdbx_seq_one_letter_code
_entity_poly.pdbx_strand_id
1 'polypeptide(L)'
;MMRQFFPRAAGALRAPRSSPRLATAWQSARLYSVKPAAASAAKPLGLDASKLTIEKTKTPGTLGNPEELVFGRKFTDHMLTIEWNQEQGWLDPKIVPYQNLSLDPATCVFHYAFECFEGMKAYKDKSGQVRLFRPDKNMARLNKSAARIALPTFEPTSLIELISKFVNLDKHYIPDERGYSLYLRPTMIGTQKTLGVGPPGSALLYVIASPVGPYYPTGFKAVSLEATDYAVRAWPGGVGDKKLGANYAPCIVPQLEAASRGHQQNLWLFGEEEYVTEVGTMNMFAAIKNKETGQKELVTAPLDGTILEGVTRDSVLSLARERLVPEGWMVSERKYTMKELDEAAEEGRLIEAFGAGTAAIVSPIRTIAWKGKSINCGLTEAEESGEITLRIKGWMEARQYGDEEHEWSYIAPDVAA
;
A
#
# COMPACT_ATOMS: atom_id res chain seq x y z
N MET A 1 -21.03 -75.53 5.90
CA MET A 1 -22.21 -75.48 6.80
C MET A 1 -22.72 -74.05 6.79
N MET A 2 -23.76 -73.77 6.00
CA MET A 2 -25.16 -73.59 6.46
C MET A 2 -25.31 -72.39 7.42
N ARG A 3 -25.92 -71.29 6.96
CA ARG A 3 -27.34 -70.89 7.21
C ARG A 3 -27.51 -70.25 8.59
N GLN A 4 -28.34 -69.24 8.87
CA GLN A 4 -29.21 -68.31 8.14
C GLN A 4 -29.95 -67.51 9.26
N PHE A 5 -30.46 -66.32 8.93
CA PHE A 5 -31.65 -65.64 9.48
C PHE A 5 -31.72 -65.02 10.91
N PHE A 6 -31.93 -63.69 10.88
CA PHE A 6 -32.81 -62.80 11.70
C PHE A 6 -34.05 -63.45 12.37
N PRO A 7 -34.69 -62.91 13.44
CA PRO A 7 -35.34 -61.58 13.41
C PRO A 7 -35.63 -60.78 14.72
N ARG A 8 -36.05 -59.51 14.49
CA ARG A 8 -37.00 -58.60 15.19
C ARG A 8 -37.46 -58.88 16.64
N ALA A 9 -37.51 -57.82 17.47
CA ALA A 9 -38.77 -57.27 18.01
C ALA A 9 -38.57 -55.94 18.76
N ALA A 10 -39.57 -55.05 18.62
CA ALA A 10 -39.76 -53.82 19.36
C ALA A 10 -40.46 -54.07 20.71
N GLY A 11 -40.29 -53.18 21.69
CA GLY A 11 -41.05 -53.19 22.93
C GLY A 11 -40.75 -51.97 23.81
N ALA A 12 -41.75 -51.10 23.95
CA ALA A 12 -41.71 -49.88 24.74
C ALA A 12 -42.05 -50.11 26.22
N LEU A 13 -41.76 -49.07 27.02
CA LEU A 13 -42.33 -48.70 28.33
C LEU A 13 -41.81 -49.38 29.61
N ARG A 14 -41.06 -48.62 30.43
CA ARG A 14 -41.55 -48.02 31.70
C ARG A 14 -40.40 -47.38 32.50
N ALA A 15 -40.62 -46.15 32.97
CA ALA A 15 -39.84 -45.52 34.03
C ALA A 15 -40.19 -46.14 35.41
N PRO A 16 -39.31 -46.00 36.42
CA PRO A 16 -39.68 -45.10 37.51
C PRO A 16 -38.55 -44.20 38.03
N ARG A 17 -39.00 -43.19 38.78
CA ARG A 17 -38.31 -42.01 39.32
C ARG A 17 -37.31 -42.31 40.46
N SER A 18 -36.31 -41.43 40.58
CA SER A 18 -35.66 -40.84 41.79
C SER A 18 -34.18 -40.62 41.48
N SER A 19 -33.48 -39.53 41.76
CA SER A 19 -33.62 -38.31 42.54
C SER A 19 -32.50 -37.34 42.06
N PRO A 20 -32.61 -36.00 42.14
CA PRO A 20 -31.59 -35.12 41.59
C PRO A 20 -30.43 -34.93 42.59
N ARG A 21 -29.21 -35.31 42.20
CA ARG A 21 -27.99 -34.88 42.88
C ARG A 21 -27.73 -33.41 42.52
N LEU A 22 -27.74 -32.55 43.54
CA LEU A 22 -27.26 -31.18 43.51
C LEU A 22 -25.79 -31.17 43.06
N ALA A 23 -25.54 -30.75 41.82
CA ALA A 23 -24.21 -30.34 41.37
C ALA A 23 -24.06 -28.84 41.69
N THR A 24 -23.34 -28.54 42.76
CA THR A 24 -22.86 -27.21 43.09
C THR A 24 -21.82 -26.78 42.05
N ALA A 25 -22.26 -26.05 41.03
CA ALA A 25 -21.36 -25.37 40.11
C ALA A 25 -20.64 -24.24 40.87
N TRP A 26 -19.35 -24.43 41.14
CA TRP A 26 -18.45 -23.36 41.53
C TRP A 26 -18.28 -22.41 40.34
N GLN A 27 -19.10 -21.35 40.29
CA GLN A 27 -18.79 -20.18 39.47
C GLN A 27 -17.68 -19.39 40.17
N SER A 28 -16.44 -19.66 39.80
CA SER A 28 -15.33 -18.75 40.05
C SER A 28 -15.52 -17.51 39.17
N ALA A 29 -16.23 -16.52 39.69
CA ALA A 29 -16.27 -15.19 39.10
C ALA A 29 -14.83 -14.66 39.00
N ARG A 30 -14.30 -14.54 37.79
CA ARG A 30 -13.03 -13.86 37.53
C ARG A 30 -13.18 -12.40 37.95
N LEU A 31 -12.61 -12.04 39.09
CA LEU A 31 -12.54 -10.68 39.66
C LEU A 31 -11.54 -9.76 38.93
N TYR A 32 -11.41 -9.86 37.61
CA TYR A 32 -10.67 -8.90 36.77
C TYR A 32 -11.59 -8.13 35.81
N SER A 33 -12.88 -8.04 36.15
CA SER A 33 -13.75 -7.03 35.57
C SER A 33 -13.42 -5.68 36.21
N VAL A 34 -12.46 -4.97 35.62
CA VAL A 34 -12.32 -3.54 35.83
C VAL A 34 -13.63 -2.92 35.32
N LYS A 35 -14.53 -2.57 36.24
CA LYS A 35 -15.66 -1.72 35.90
C LYS A 35 -15.08 -0.43 35.32
N PRO A 36 -15.46 0.01 34.11
CA PRO A 36 -15.05 1.30 33.63
C PRO A 36 -15.59 2.33 34.63
N ALA A 37 -14.68 3.04 35.29
CA ALA A 37 -15.03 4.28 35.96
C ALA A 37 -15.76 5.13 34.92
N ALA A 38 -16.86 5.77 35.33
CA ALA A 38 -17.69 6.59 34.44
C ALA A 38 -16.82 7.70 33.83
N ALA A 39 -16.23 7.43 32.67
CA ALA A 39 -15.54 8.39 31.86
C ALA A 39 -16.59 9.40 31.38
N SER A 40 -16.27 10.67 31.53
CA SER A 40 -17.01 11.80 30.97
C SER A 40 -17.58 11.46 29.59
N ALA A 41 -18.89 11.66 29.41
CA ALA A 41 -19.65 11.35 28.19
C ALA A 41 -19.33 12.30 27.01
N ALA A 42 -18.12 12.85 26.94
CA ALA A 42 -17.68 13.63 25.80
C ALA A 42 -17.30 12.67 24.66
N LYS A 43 -17.86 12.90 23.48
CA LYS A 43 -17.47 12.17 22.26
C LYS A 43 -15.98 12.44 21.99
N PRO A 44 -15.16 11.43 21.68
CA PRO A 44 -13.76 11.63 21.31
C PRO A 44 -13.64 12.64 20.17
N LEU A 45 -12.66 13.55 20.28
CA LEU A 45 -12.40 14.59 19.29
C LEU A 45 -11.97 13.98 17.95
N GLY A 46 -12.59 14.48 16.87
CA GLY A 46 -12.12 14.24 15.51
C GLY A 46 -10.87 15.05 15.19
N LEU A 47 -10.17 14.68 14.11
CA LEU A 47 -9.01 15.42 13.64
C LEU A 47 -9.42 16.81 13.13
N ASP A 48 -8.96 17.86 13.82
CA ASP A 48 -9.29 19.26 13.55
C ASP A 48 -8.07 20.02 12.97
N ALA A 49 -8.11 20.27 11.65
CA ALA A 49 -7.03 20.96 10.94
C ALA A 49 -6.93 22.46 11.29
N SER A 50 -7.97 23.06 11.89
CA SER A 50 -7.99 24.48 12.27
C SER A 50 -7.12 24.79 13.49
N LYS A 51 -6.82 23.77 14.30
CA LYS A 51 -5.98 23.88 15.51
C LYS A 51 -4.48 23.66 15.24
N LEU A 52 -4.09 23.62 13.97
CA LEU A 52 -2.70 23.44 13.60
C LEU A 52 -1.81 24.52 14.20
N THR A 53 -0.76 24.08 14.88
CA THR A 53 0.35 24.95 15.29
C THR A 53 1.59 24.67 14.45
N ILE A 54 2.39 25.70 14.17
CA ILE A 54 3.57 25.60 13.33
C ILE A 54 4.77 26.17 14.08
N GLU A 55 5.77 25.33 14.31
CA GLU A 55 7.10 25.72 14.78
C GLU A 55 8.09 25.59 13.61
N LYS A 56 8.61 26.72 13.13
CA LYS A 56 9.57 26.74 12.02
C LYS A 56 10.98 26.40 12.51
N THR A 57 11.73 25.67 11.69
CA THR A 57 13.16 25.44 11.92
C THR A 57 13.93 26.77 11.98
N LYS A 58 14.98 26.82 12.80
CA LYS A 58 15.92 27.95 12.87
C LYS A 58 17.07 27.83 11.88
N THR A 59 17.26 26.65 11.30
CA THR A 59 18.35 26.32 10.39
C THR A 59 17.77 25.65 9.14
N PRO A 60 17.16 26.43 8.23
CA PRO A 60 16.56 25.89 7.02
C PRO A 60 17.64 25.27 6.12
N GLY A 61 17.34 24.10 5.57
CA GLY A 61 18.20 23.42 4.62
C GLY A 61 18.00 23.91 3.19
N THR A 62 18.62 23.20 2.25
CA THR A 62 18.45 23.46 0.82
C THR A 62 18.26 22.13 0.09
N LEU A 63 17.58 22.15 -1.05
CA LEU A 63 17.36 20.95 -1.88
C LEU A 63 18.68 20.30 -2.34
N GLY A 64 19.72 21.08 -2.59
CA GLY A 64 20.96 20.59 -3.19
C GLY A 64 20.80 20.26 -4.68
N ASN A 65 21.72 19.47 -5.23
CA ASN A 65 21.66 19.01 -6.62
C ASN A 65 20.56 17.95 -6.80
N PRO A 66 19.53 18.19 -7.64
CA PRO A 66 18.47 17.20 -7.89
C PRO A 66 18.98 15.86 -8.43
N GLU A 67 20.04 15.86 -9.24
CA GLU A 67 20.60 14.64 -9.84
C GLU A 67 21.21 13.67 -8.81
N GLU A 68 21.53 14.16 -7.61
CA GLU A 68 22.07 13.36 -6.50
C GLU A 68 20.97 12.81 -5.58
N LEU A 69 19.70 13.08 -5.87
CA LEU A 69 18.58 12.63 -5.04
C LEU A 69 18.42 11.11 -5.09
N VAL A 70 18.66 10.47 -3.94
CA VAL A 70 18.35 9.06 -3.72
C VAL A 70 17.04 8.93 -2.94
N PHE A 71 16.14 8.10 -3.44
CA PHE A 71 14.81 7.88 -2.85
C PHE A 71 14.89 7.61 -1.33
N GLY A 72 14.22 8.46 -0.53
CA GLY A 72 14.08 8.26 0.91
C GLY A 72 15.35 8.45 1.75
N ARG A 73 16.38 9.13 1.23
CA ARG A 73 17.65 9.37 1.95
C ARG A 73 17.78 10.78 2.52
N LYS A 74 17.18 11.77 1.87
CA LYS A 74 17.14 13.17 2.33
C LYS A 74 15.72 13.52 2.75
N PHE A 75 15.58 14.27 3.83
CA PHE A 75 14.28 14.70 4.35
C PHE A 75 14.18 16.22 4.40
N THR A 76 12.95 16.75 4.42
CA THR A 76 12.70 18.19 4.53
C THR A 76 12.89 18.69 5.95
N ASP A 77 12.81 20.02 6.12
CA ASP A 77 13.13 20.68 7.39
C ASP A 77 12.11 20.41 8.50
N HIS A 78 10.88 20.06 8.14
CA HIS A 78 9.78 19.87 9.09
C HIS A 78 9.14 18.49 8.97
N MET A 79 8.31 18.17 9.94
CA MET A 79 7.38 17.04 9.90
C MET A 79 6.03 17.44 10.52
N LEU A 80 4.95 16.85 10.01
CA LEU A 80 3.62 16.94 10.64
C LEU A 80 3.51 15.84 11.70
N THR A 81 2.98 16.15 12.88
CA THR A 81 2.74 15.20 13.98
C THR A 81 1.38 15.43 14.63
N ILE A 82 0.68 14.35 14.93
CA ILE A 82 -0.67 14.36 15.49
C ILE A 82 -0.82 13.17 16.43
N GLU A 83 -0.97 13.45 17.71
CA GLU A 83 -1.18 12.42 18.72
C GLU A 83 -2.67 12.05 18.83
N TRP A 84 -2.93 10.81 19.23
CA TRP A 84 -4.26 10.33 19.56
C TRP A 84 -4.22 9.52 20.85
N ASN A 85 -5.25 9.68 21.68
CA ASN A 85 -5.48 8.78 22.82
C ASN A 85 -6.97 8.46 22.97
N GLN A 86 -7.26 7.33 23.63
CA GLN A 86 -8.62 6.83 23.78
C GLN A 86 -9.53 7.75 24.62
N GLU A 87 -8.96 8.55 25.52
CA GLU A 87 -9.72 9.44 26.41
C GLU A 87 -10.21 10.71 25.70
N GLN A 88 -9.38 11.29 24.84
CA GLN A 88 -9.62 12.60 24.21
C GLN A 88 -9.92 12.51 22.72
N GLY A 89 -9.47 11.47 22.03
CA GLY A 89 -9.46 11.39 20.57
C GLY A 89 -8.19 12.00 19.98
N TRP A 90 -8.32 12.66 18.83
CA TRP A 90 -7.21 13.35 18.17
C TRP A 90 -6.84 14.64 18.92
N LEU A 91 -5.56 14.81 19.19
CA LEU A 91 -4.99 16.03 19.78
C LEU A 91 -4.61 17.04 18.69
N ASP A 92 -4.29 18.26 19.10
CA ASP A 92 -3.99 19.36 18.19
C ASP A 92 -2.79 19.03 17.29
N PRO A 93 -2.93 19.15 15.96
CA PRO A 93 -1.87 18.83 15.02
C PRO A 93 -0.75 19.89 15.08
N LYS A 94 0.48 19.44 14.83
CA LYS A 94 1.67 20.30 14.88
C LYS A 94 2.55 20.06 13.67
N ILE A 95 3.00 21.12 13.02
CA ILE A 95 4.18 21.07 12.14
C ILE A 95 5.35 21.57 12.97
N VAL A 96 6.39 20.73 13.08
CA VAL A 96 7.58 21.00 13.91
C VAL A 96 8.85 20.72 13.10
N PRO A 97 10.02 21.22 13.52
CA PRO A 97 11.27 20.83 12.89
C PRO A 97 11.44 19.30 12.89
N TYR A 98 12.00 18.75 11.81
CA TYR A 98 12.24 17.32 11.67
C TYR A 98 13.12 16.82 12.83
N GLN A 99 12.66 15.76 13.51
CA GLN A 99 13.33 15.25 14.71
C GLN A 99 13.08 13.76 14.91
N ASN A 100 13.89 13.15 15.78
CA ASN A 100 13.71 11.75 16.18
C ASN A 100 12.45 11.60 17.03
N LEU A 101 11.79 10.44 16.91
CA LEU A 101 10.70 10.05 17.80
C LEU A 101 11.27 9.51 19.12
N SER A 102 10.79 10.04 20.25
CA SER A 102 11.14 9.55 21.59
C SER A 102 10.02 8.65 22.12
N LEU A 103 10.18 7.34 21.97
CA LEU A 103 9.20 6.34 22.39
C LEU A 103 9.74 5.47 23.53
N ASP A 104 8.82 5.00 24.37
CA ASP A 104 9.14 4.05 25.43
C ASP A 104 9.51 2.68 24.81
N PRO A 105 10.51 1.95 25.34
CA PRO A 105 10.83 0.63 24.81
C PRO A 105 9.67 -0.37 24.85
N ALA A 106 8.70 -0.17 25.75
CA ALA A 106 7.49 -0.99 25.82
C ALA A 106 6.39 -0.56 24.83
N THR A 107 6.65 0.41 23.95
CA THR A 107 5.66 0.88 22.96
C THR A 107 5.31 -0.22 21.95
N CYS A 108 4.01 -0.50 21.79
CA CYS A 108 3.52 -1.68 21.07
C CYS A 108 3.94 -1.77 19.59
N VAL A 109 4.27 -0.66 18.93
CA VAL A 109 4.81 -0.69 17.55
C VAL A 109 6.07 -1.54 17.43
N PHE A 110 6.96 -1.49 18.43
CA PHE A 110 8.24 -2.21 18.41
C PHE A 110 8.09 -3.74 18.57
N HIS A 111 6.94 -4.20 19.06
CA HIS A 111 6.73 -5.59 19.43
C HIS A 111 5.74 -6.30 18.49
N TYR A 112 4.70 -5.60 18.06
CA TYR A 112 3.55 -6.21 17.37
C TYR A 112 3.17 -5.52 16.05
N ALA A 113 4.04 -4.63 15.54
CA ALA A 113 3.85 -3.97 14.24
C ALA A 113 2.48 -3.30 14.08
N PHE A 114 2.01 -2.62 15.15
CA PHE A 114 0.87 -1.71 15.08
C PHE A 114 1.26 -0.45 14.28
N GLU A 115 1.50 -0.62 12.99
CA GLU A 115 1.91 0.45 12.09
C GLU A 115 1.35 0.28 10.67
N CYS A 116 0.96 1.40 10.10
CA CYS A 116 0.60 1.52 8.71
C CYS A 116 1.18 2.81 8.12
N PHE A 117 1.33 2.84 6.80
CA PHE A 117 1.90 4.00 6.13
C PHE A 117 1.26 4.24 4.77
N GLU A 118 1.48 5.43 4.25
CA GLU A 118 1.12 5.81 2.89
C GLU A 118 2.33 6.28 2.08
N GLY A 119 2.13 6.36 0.78
CA GLY A 119 3.11 6.87 -0.17
C GLY A 119 2.41 7.65 -1.27
N MET A 120 2.52 8.97 -1.19
CA MET A 120 1.99 9.91 -2.17
C MET A 120 3.07 10.92 -2.59
N LYS A 121 2.79 11.74 -3.60
CA LYS A 121 3.75 12.72 -4.12
C LYS A 121 3.10 14.08 -4.28
N ALA A 122 3.90 15.12 -4.04
CA ALA A 122 3.63 16.49 -4.42
C ALA A 122 4.49 16.88 -5.62
N TYR A 123 3.90 17.63 -6.54
CA TYR A 123 4.52 18.14 -7.75
C TYR A 123 4.35 19.66 -7.80
N LYS A 124 5.25 20.35 -8.51
CA LYS A 124 5.04 21.75 -8.89
C LYS A 124 4.60 21.80 -10.34
N ASP A 125 3.56 22.57 -10.61
CA ASP A 125 3.17 22.87 -11.99
C ASP A 125 4.01 24.01 -12.58
N LYS A 126 3.77 24.34 -13.85
CA LYS A 126 4.45 25.41 -14.58
C LYS A 126 4.27 26.80 -13.97
N SER A 127 3.25 27.00 -13.12
CA SER A 127 3.01 28.24 -12.38
C SER A 127 3.64 28.24 -10.98
N GLY A 128 4.31 27.15 -10.58
CA GLY A 128 4.90 26.97 -9.26
C GLY A 128 3.88 26.57 -8.18
N GLN A 129 2.63 26.28 -8.54
CA GLN A 129 1.62 25.80 -7.60
C GLN A 129 1.87 24.34 -7.24
N VAL A 130 1.66 24.00 -5.97
CA VAL A 130 1.82 22.65 -5.46
C VAL A 130 0.59 21.82 -5.75
N ARG A 131 0.78 20.64 -6.32
CA ARG A 131 -0.28 19.67 -6.65
C ARG A 131 -0.04 18.33 -5.97
N LEU A 132 -1.09 17.77 -5.39
CA LEU A 132 -1.13 16.42 -4.82
C LEU A 132 -1.91 15.49 -5.75
N PHE A 133 -1.35 14.32 -6.05
CA PHE A 133 -2.01 13.37 -6.95
C PHE A 133 -2.91 12.39 -6.18
N ARG A 134 -4.22 12.47 -6.41
CA ARG A 134 -5.29 11.64 -5.82
C ARG A 134 -5.14 11.45 -4.31
N PRO A 135 -4.99 12.53 -3.53
CA PRO A 135 -4.73 12.43 -2.09
C PRO A 135 -5.90 11.77 -1.34
N ASP A 136 -7.14 11.93 -1.83
CA ASP A 136 -8.35 11.26 -1.34
C ASP A 136 -8.22 9.73 -1.28
N LYS A 137 -7.68 9.12 -2.35
CA LYS A 137 -7.49 7.67 -2.44
C LYS A 137 -6.44 7.19 -1.45
N ASN A 138 -5.37 7.97 -1.25
CA ASN A 138 -4.34 7.65 -0.26
C ASN A 138 -4.91 7.71 1.16
N MET A 139 -5.67 8.75 1.50
CA MET A 139 -6.29 8.86 2.83
C MET A 139 -7.29 7.75 3.10
N ALA A 140 -8.11 7.38 2.09
CA ALA A 140 -9.04 6.26 2.20
C ALA A 140 -8.31 4.94 2.48
N ARG A 141 -7.19 4.67 1.80
CA ARG A 141 -6.40 3.45 2.01
C ARG A 141 -5.64 3.46 3.33
N LEU A 142 -5.18 4.62 3.80
CA LEU A 142 -4.59 4.77 5.14
C LEU A 142 -5.63 4.42 6.22
N ASN A 143 -6.85 4.96 6.13
CA ASN A 143 -7.94 4.62 7.04
C ASN A 143 -8.30 3.12 7.00
N LYS A 144 -8.39 2.51 5.81
CA LYS A 144 -8.60 1.05 5.67
C LYS A 144 -7.50 0.25 6.38
N SER A 145 -6.26 0.71 6.29
CA SER A 145 -5.10 0.05 6.91
C SER A 145 -5.11 0.22 8.42
N ALA A 146 -5.32 1.45 8.91
CA ALA A 146 -5.42 1.76 10.34
C ALA A 146 -6.55 0.96 11.01
N ALA A 147 -7.74 0.94 10.41
CA ALA A 147 -8.89 0.20 10.94
C ALA A 147 -8.61 -1.31 11.06
N ARG A 148 -7.85 -1.91 10.12
CA ARG A 148 -7.52 -3.34 10.15
C ARG A 148 -6.68 -3.75 11.36
N ILE A 149 -5.86 -2.83 11.88
CA ILE A 149 -5.00 -3.06 13.04
C ILE A 149 -5.45 -2.26 14.27
N ALA A 150 -6.73 -1.87 14.33
CA ALA A 150 -7.36 -1.17 15.45
C ALA A 150 -6.68 0.16 15.83
N LEU A 151 -6.03 0.82 14.87
CA LEU A 151 -5.59 2.20 15.02
C LEU A 151 -6.74 3.18 14.71
N PRO A 152 -6.72 4.42 15.25
CA PRO A 152 -7.78 5.39 15.03
C PRO A 152 -7.90 5.80 13.57
N THR A 153 -9.14 6.04 13.12
CA THR A 153 -9.43 6.64 11.81
C THR A 153 -9.62 8.15 11.94
N PHE A 154 -9.62 8.83 10.80
CA PHE A 154 -9.78 10.28 10.71
C PHE A 154 -10.59 10.67 9.47
N GLU A 155 -11.08 11.92 9.43
CA GLU A 155 -11.71 12.48 8.23
C GLU A 155 -10.64 12.76 7.16
N PRO A 156 -10.75 12.19 5.94
CA PRO A 156 -9.75 12.35 4.89
C PRO A 156 -9.41 13.81 4.56
N THR A 157 -10.42 14.68 4.51
CA THR A 157 -10.24 16.10 4.16
C THR A 157 -9.39 16.84 5.18
N SER A 158 -9.55 16.56 6.48
CA SER A 158 -8.73 17.17 7.53
C SER A 158 -7.24 16.85 7.35
N LEU A 159 -6.89 15.60 7.06
CA LEU A 159 -5.48 15.24 6.87
C LEU A 159 -4.92 15.78 5.55
N ILE A 160 -5.73 15.87 4.48
CA ILE A 160 -5.32 16.50 3.21
C ILE A 160 -5.01 17.98 3.42
N GLU A 161 -5.83 18.70 4.19
CA GLU A 161 -5.56 20.11 4.52
C GLU A 161 -4.24 20.26 5.29
N LEU A 162 -4.01 19.43 6.30
CA LEU A 162 -2.77 19.44 7.09
C LEU A 162 -1.53 19.11 6.24
N ILE A 163 -1.62 18.10 5.37
CA ILE A 163 -0.56 17.75 4.42
C ILE A 163 -0.30 18.92 3.46
N SER A 164 -1.35 19.60 2.98
CA SER A 164 -1.21 20.76 2.09
C SER A 164 -0.45 21.89 2.79
N LYS A 165 -0.79 22.19 4.05
CA LYS A 165 -0.07 23.19 4.85
C LYS A 165 1.39 22.81 5.08
N PHE A 166 1.65 21.54 5.40
CA PHE A 166 3.01 20.99 5.58
C PHE A 166 3.85 21.10 4.31
N VAL A 167 3.32 20.64 3.17
CA VAL A 167 4.05 20.65 1.90
C VAL A 167 4.30 22.07 1.42
N ASN A 168 3.36 23.00 1.61
CA ASN A 168 3.55 24.39 1.24
C ASN A 168 4.62 25.10 2.09
N LEU A 169 4.77 24.72 3.37
CA LEU A 169 5.87 25.22 4.22
C LEU A 169 7.23 24.79 3.66
N ASP A 170 7.36 23.52 3.23
CA ASP A 170 8.59 22.94 2.70
C ASP A 170 8.66 22.95 1.16
N LYS A 171 7.87 23.79 0.47
CA LYS A 171 7.73 23.73 -1.00
C LYS A 171 9.03 23.99 -1.78
N HIS A 172 10.01 24.64 -1.15
CA HIS A 172 11.34 24.85 -1.71
C HIS A 172 12.14 23.55 -1.88
N TYR A 173 11.72 22.44 -1.25
CA TYR A 173 12.26 21.10 -1.48
C TYR A 173 11.61 20.36 -2.66
N ILE A 174 10.52 20.85 -3.24
CA ILE A 174 9.93 20.22 -4.43
C ILE A 174 10.78 20.66 -5.64
N PRO A 175 11.46 19.76 -6.36
CA PRO A 175 12.23 20.16 -7.54
C PRO A 175 11.28 20.65 -8.65
N ASP A 176 11.72 21.66 -9.41
CA ASP A 176 10.92 22.23 -10.51
C ASP A 176 11.05 21.41 -11.81
N GLU A 177 11.97 20.45 -11.84
CA GLU A 177 12.28 19.63 -13.00
C GLU A 177 11.25 18.49 -13.20
N ARG A 178 10.88 18.25 -14.46
CA ARG A 178 9.97 17.16 -14.81
C ARG A 178 10.60 15.79 -14.53
N GLY A 179 9.82 14.90 -13.93
CA GLY A 179 10.28 13.60 -13.45
C GLY A 179 10.70 13.61 -11.98
N TYR A 180 10.74 14.78 -11.34
CA TYR A 180 11.03 14.95 -9.93
C TYR A 180 9.79 15.30 -9.13
N SER A 181 9.83 15.03 -7.83
CA SER A 181 8.71 15.28 -6.93
C SER A 181 9.17 15.35 -5.49
N LEU A 182 8.25 15.75 -4.60
CA LEU A 182 8.42 15.54 -3.17
C LEU A 182 7.57 14.35 -2.75
N TYR A 183 8.24 13.27 -2.33
CA TYR A 183 7.56 12.10 -1.81
C TYR A 183 7.12 12.35 -0.37
N LEU A 184 5.86 12.04 -0.08
CA LEU A 184 5.24 12.21 1.22
C LEU A 184 4.97 10.83 1.83
N ARG A 185 5.37 10.69 3.09
CA ARG A 185 5.24 9.47 3.89
C ARG A 185 4.37 9.74 5.11
N PRO A 186 3.03 9.72 4.98
CA PRO A 186 2.17 9.59 6.13
C PRO A 186 2.40 8.23 6.80
N THR A 187 2.49 8.21 8.12
CA THR A 187 2.70 7.01 8.92
C THR A 187 1.90 7.10 10.20
N MET A 188 1.26 6.01 10.60
CA MET A 188 0.54 5.91 11.86
C MET A 188 1.08 4.71 12.64
N ILE A 189 1.41 4.93 13.91
CA ILE A 189 1.95 3.92 14.81
C ILE A 189 1.14 3.86 16.12
N GLY A 190 1.00 2.67 16.69
CA GLY A 190 0.49 2.48 18.05
C GLY A 190 1.54 2.87 19.08
N THR A 191 1.18 3.75 20.01
CA THR A 191 2.12 4.30 21.01
C THR A 191 1.90 3.76 22.42
N GLN A 192 0.94 2.83 22.61
CA GLN A 192 0.62 2.30 23.93
C GLN A 192 1.82 1.56 24.55
N LYS A 193 2.14 1.90 25.79
CA LYS A 193 3.20 1.29 26.60
C LYS A 193 2.69 -0.01 27.21
N THR A 194 2.88 -1.12 26.50
CA THR A 194 2.39 -2.44 26.94
C THR A 194 3.05 -3.56 26.15
N LEU A 195 3.29 -4.68 26.83
CA LEU A 195 3.60 -5.98 26.19
C LEU A 195 2.35 -6.86 26.05
N GLY A 196 1.19 -6.38 26.53
CA GLY A 196 -0.08 -7.04 26.29
C GLY A 196 -0.56 -6.80 24.86
N VAL A 197 -0.95 -7.87 24.16
CA VAL A 197 -1.49 -7.77 22.80
C VAL A 197 -2.98 -7.42 22.88
N GLY A 198 -3.31 -6.17 22.53
CA GLY A 198 -4.67 -5.66 22.48
C GLY A 198 -4.74 -4.35 21.68
N PRO A 199 -5.95 -3.80 21.44
CA PRO A 199 -6.12 -2.54 20.71
C PRO A 199 -5.33 -1.39 21.39
N PRO A 200 -4.51 -0.63 20.63
CA PRO A 200 -3.75 0.48 21.19
C PRO A 200 -4.66 1.59 21.74
N GLY A 201 -4.49 1.95 23.02
CA GLY A 201 -5.15 3.09 23.65
C GLY A 201 -4.51 4.46 23.34
N SER A 202 -3.40 4.46 22.58
CA SER A 202 -2.76 5.68 22.06
C SER A 202 -2.05 5.39 20.74
N ALA A 203 -1.96 6.42 19.89
CA ALA A 203 -1.30 6.36 18.59
C ALA A 203 -0.66 7.71 18.23
N LEU A 204 0.27 7.66 17.26
CA LEU A 204 0.87 8.84 16.64
C LEU A 204 0.70 8.73 15.13
N LEU A 205 0.10 9.73 14.50
CA LEU A 205 0.18 9.96 13.06
C LEU A 205 1.23 11.03 12.80
N TYR A 206 2.13 10.77 11.86
CA TYR A 206 3.11 11.76 11.40
C TYR A 206 3.28 11.72 9.88
N VAL A 207 3.77 12.82 9.30
CA VAL A 207 4.12 12.91 7.88
C VAL A 207 5.51 13.49 7.75
N ILE A 208 6.38 12.75 7.06
CA ILE A 208 7.70 13.22 6.63
C ILE A 208 7.75 13.33 5.11
N ALA A 209 8.60 14.21 4.59
CA ALA A 209 8.76 14.42 3.17
C ALA A 209 10.21 14.22 2.73
N SER A 210 10.41 13.74 1.51
CA SER A 210 11.71 13.47 0.92
C SER A 210 11.71 13.90 -0.55
N PRO A 211 12.61 14.79 -0.99
CA PRO A 211 12.76 15.09 -2.42
C PRO A 211 13.26 13.86 -3.17
N VAL A 212 12.63 13.55 -4.31
CA VAL A 212 12.96 12.36 -5.10
C VAL A 212 13.00 12.67 -6.59
N GLY A 213 13.98 12.09 -7.26
CA GLY A 213 14.05 12.01 -8.72
C GLY A 213 13.46 10.70 -9.28
N PRO A 214 13.89 10.29 -10.48
CA PRO A 214 13.59 8.98 -11.03
C PRO A 214 13.92 7.86 -10.03
N TYR A 215 13.06 6.85 -9.94
CA TYR A 215 13.12 5.86 -8.85
C TYR A 215 14.38 4.99 -8.87
N TYR A 216 14.87 4.59 -10.05
CA TYR A 216 16.10 3.81 -10.17
C TYR A 216 17.29 4.73 -10.47
N PRO A 217 18.46 4.50 -9.85
CA PRO A 217 19.69 5.25 -10.15
C PRO A 217 20.08 5.18 -11.63
N THR A 218 19.67 4.12 -12.32
CA THR A 218 19.90 3.92 -13.75
C THR A 218 18.92 4.69 -14.64
N GLY A 219 17.98 5.44 -14.05
CA GLY A 219 16.90 6.15 -14.74
C GLY A 219 15.68 5.27 -15.04
N PHE A 220 14.87 5.68 -16.00
CA PHE A 220 13.70 4.92 -16.47
C PHE A 220 14.16 3.75 -17.35
N LYS A 221 14.69 2.70 -16.72
CA LYS A 221 15.16 1.48 -17.40
C LYS A 221 14.33 0.27 -17.02
N ALA A 222 14.28 -0.68 -17.94
CA ALA A 222 13.55 -1.92 -17.73
C ALA A 222 14.25 -2.79 -16.69
N VAL A 223 13.49 -3.38 -15.77
CA VAL A 223 14.01 -4.26 -14.72
C VAL A 223 13.90 -5.73 -15.11
N SER A 224 14.79 -6.54 -14.55
CA SER A 224 14.71 -7.99 -14.52
C SER A 224 14.08 -8.45 -13.20
N LEU A 225 13.17 -9.41 -13.30
CA LEU A 225 12.44 -9.97 -12.17
C LEU A 225 12.82 -11.42 -11.92
N GLU A 226 12.71 -11.84 -10.67
CA GLU A 226 12.69 -13.26 -10.29
C GLU A 226 11.27 -13.70 -9.91
N ALA A 227 10.72 -14.66 -10.64
CA ALA A 227 9.47 -15.30 -10.27
C ALA A 227 9.66 -16.13 -9.00
N THR A 228 9.18 -15.62 -7.88
CA THR A 228 9.40 -16.16 -6.55
C THR A 228 8.28 -17.14 -6.20
N ASP A 229 8.61 -18.42 -6.14
CA ASP A 229 7.69 -19.54 -5.92
C ASP A 229 7.77 -20.15 -4.50
N TYR A 230 8.91 -19.99 -3.81
CA TYR A 230 9.12 -20.53 -2.47
C TYR A 230 8.57 -19.65 -1.33
N ALA A 231 8.39 -18.34 -1.59
CA ALA A 231 7.91 -17.37 -0.62
C ALA A 231 6.62 -16.70 -1.09
N VAL A 232 5.67 -16.54 -0.17
CA VAL A 232 4.37 -15.93 -0.46
C VAL A 232 4.25 -14.58 0.22
N ARG A 233 3.96 -13.54 -0.56
CA ARG A 233 3.84 -12.16 -0.07
C ARG A 233 2.60 -11.94 0.79
N ALA A 234 1.48 -12.53 0.40
CA ALA A 234 0.18 -12.36 1.02
C ALA A 234 -0.72 -13.57 0.76
N TRP A 235 -1.69 -13.79 1.64
CA TRP A 235 -2.58 -14.96 1.59
C TRP A 235 -4.05 -14.54 1.77
N PRO A 236 -5.03 -15.27 1.19
CA PRO A 236 -6.46 -15.03 1.41
C PRO A 236 -6.81 -14.98 2.90
N GLY A 237 -7.62 -13.98 3.29
CA GLY A 237 -7.95 -13.72 4.69
C GLY A 237 -6.86 -12.97 5.49
N GLY A 238 -5.66 -12.85 4.91
CA GLY A 238 -4.55 -12.06 5.46
C GLY A 238 -4.79 -10.54 5.33
N VAL A 239 -3.68 -9.80 5.21
CA VAL A 239 -3.68 -8.33 5.24
C VAL A 239 -2.90 -7.72 4.06
N GLY A 240 -2.66 -8.49 2.99
CA GLY A 240 -1.88 -8.04 1.82
C GLY A 240 -2.48 -6.83 1.09
N ASP A 241 -3.81 -6.68 1.18
CA ASP A 241 -4.54 -5.54 0.64
C ASP A 241 -4.46 -4.27 1.50
N LYS A 242 -3.73 -4.30 2.62
CA LYS A 242 -3.48 -3.16 3.51
C LYS A 242 -2.01 -2.76 3.49
N LYS A 243 -1.75 -1.48 3.72
CA LYS A 243 -0.40 -0.90 3.68
C LYS A 243 0.26 -0.91 5.07
N LEU A 244 0.39 -2.12 5.63
CA LEU A 244 0.98 -2.36 6.95
C LEU A 244 2.47 -2.66 6.86
N GLY A 245 3.28 -2.18 7.80
CA GLY A 245 4.73 -2.45 7.83
C GLY A 245 5.06 -3.94 7.81
N ALA A 246 4.25 -4.75 8.50
CA ALA A 246 4.36 -6.21 8.58
C ALA A 246 4.31 -6.92 7.22
N ASN A 247 3.74 -6.31 6.16
CA ASN A 247 3.68 -6.89 4.82
C ASN A 247 4.98 -6.71 4.02
N TYR A 248 5.92 -5.90 4.51
CA TYR A 248 7.14 -5.54 3.78
C TYR A 248 8.38 -6.22 4.36
N ALA A 249 8.52 -6.26 5.68
CA ALA A 249 9.71 -6.82 6.32
C ALA A 249 10.00 -8.28 5.91
N PRO A 250 9.01 -9.20 5.84
CA PRO A 250 9.25 -10.58 5.40
C PRO A 250 9.69 -10.71 3.93
N CYS A 251 9.47 -9.67 3.10
CA CYS A 251 9.85 -9.67 1.70
C CYS A 251 11.35 -9.39 1.47
N ILE A 252 12.07 -8.93 2.50
CA ILE A 252 13.46 -8.49 2.36
C ILE A 252 14.41 -9.65 2.06
N VAL A 253 14.23 -10.81 2.69
CA VAL A 253 15.09 -11.99 2.42
C VAL A 253 14.92 -12.46 0.97
N PRO A 254 13.70 -12.68 0.45
CA PRO A 254 13.55 -12.99 -0.98
C PRO A 254 14.11 -11.94 -1.93
N GLN A 255 14.02 -10.66 -1.57
CA GLN A 255 14.59 -9.58 -2.37
C GLN A 255 16.12 -9.59 -2.38
N LEU A 256 16.76 -9.92 -1.26
CA LEU A 256 18.22 -10.10 -1.20
C LEU A 256 18.67 -11.29 -2.05
N GLU A 257 17.93 -12.40 -1.99
CA GLU A 257 18.23 -13.59 -2.76
C GLU A 257 18.08 -13.34 -4.27
N ALA A 258 16.98 -12.73 -4.71
CA ALA A 258 16.78 -12.33 -6.10
C ALA A 258 17.90 -11.39 -6.58
N ALA A 259 18.28 -10.41 -5.75
CA ALA A 259 19.40 -9.51 -6.04
C ALA A 259 20.74 -10.24 -6.17
N SER A 260 21.01 -11.25 -5.33
CA SER A 260 22.23 -12.07 -5.40
C SER A 260 22.35 -12.85 -6.71
N ARG A 261 21.21 -13.08 -7.38
CA ARG A 261 21.12 -13.73 -8.70
C ARG A 261 21.00 -12.72 -9.86
N GLY A 262 21.12 -11.43 -9.58
CA GLY A 262 21.15 -10.37 -10.60
C GLY A 262 19.78 -9.79 -10.96
N HIS A 263 18.71 -10.16 -10.25
CA HIS A 263 17.36 -9.61 -10.47
C HIS A 263 17.10 -8.39 -9.59
N GLN A 264 16.41 -7.38 -10.13
CA GLN A 264 16.18 -6.13 -9.39
C GLN A 264 14.98 -6.23 -8.45
N GLN A 265 13.98 -7.06 -8.75
CA GLN A 265 12.77 -7.22 -7.93
C GLN A 265 12.26 -8.67 -7.99
N ASN A 266 11.49 -9.09 -6.97
CA ASN A 266 10.70 -10.31 -7.02
C ASN A 266 9.41 -10.08 -7.84
N LEU A 267 8.99 -11.06 -8.63
CA LEU A 267 7.62 -11.24 -9.06
C LEU A 267 6.97 -12.24 -8.10
N TRP A 268 6.00 -11.79 -7.31
CA TRP A 268 5.34 -12.63 -6.31
C TRP A 268 4.33 -13.55 -6.97
N LEU A 269 4.49 -14.85 -6.74
CA LEU A 269 3.55 -15.87 -7.21
C LEU A 269 2.64 -16.34 -6.07
N PHE A 270 1.47 -16.86 -6.44
CA PHE A 270 0.52 -17.40 -5.47
C PHE A 270 -0.11 -18.70 -5.96
N GLY A 271 -0.20 -19.68 -5.05
CA GLY A 271 -0.85 -20.97 -5.31
C GLY A 271 0.00 -21.92 -6.15
N GLU A 272 -0.47 -23.16 -6.27
CA GLU A 272 0.17 -24.18 -7.12
C GLU A 272 0.09 -23.82 -8.61
N GLU A 273 -0.90 -23.01 -8.99
CA GLU A 273 -1.10 -22.49 -10.33
C GLU A 273 -0.10 -21.38 -10.71
N GLU A 274 0.70 -20.90 -9.76
CA GLU A 274 1.67 -19.82 -9.96
C GLU A 274 0.99 -18.55 -10.49
N TYR A 275 -0.10 -18.14 -9.84
CA TYR A 275 -0.80 -16.91 -10.17
C TYR A 275 0.12 -15.70 -9.99
N VAL A 276 0.14 -14.85 -11.00
CA VAL A 276 0.91 -13.61 -10.99
C VAL A 276 0.18 -12.58 -10.12
N THR A 277 0.87 -12.02 -9.12
CA THR A 277 0.28 -11.06 -8.18
C THR A 277 0.87 -9.66 -8.30
N GLU A 278 2.06 -9.44 -7.75
CA GLU A 278 2.72 -8.12 -7.66
C GLU A 278 4.22 -8.22 -7.98
N VAL A 279 4.81 -7.09 -8.38
CA VAL A 279 6.25 -6.95 -8.64
C VAL A 279 6.88 -6.15 -7.51
N GLY A 280 7.59 -6.83 -6.60
CA GLY A 280 8.18 -6.20 -5.43
C GLY A 280 7.12 -5.50 -4.58
N THR A 281 7.10 -4.17 -4.62
CA THR A 281 6.08 -3.33 -3.95
C THR A 281 5.17 -2.59 -4.93
N MET A 282 4.99 -3.10 -6.13
CA MET A 282 4.19 -2.53 -7.22
C MET A 282 3.14 -3.53 -7.71
N ASN A 283 2.00 -3.04 -8.19
CA ASN A 283 1.04 -3.89 -8.89
C ASN A 283 1.59 -4.29 -10.27
N MET A 284 1.28 -5.49 -10.75
CA MET A 284 1.76 -6.01 -12.04
C MET A 284 0.74 -5.82 -13.16
N PHE A 285 1.20 -5.31 -14.30
CA PHE A 285 0.45 -5.26 -15.55
C PHE A 285 1.20 -5.98 -16.66
N ALA A 286 0.45 -6.64 -17.55
CA ALA A 286 0.96 -7.20 -18.80
C ALA A 286 0.05 -6.80 -19.97
N ALA A 287 0.65 -6.40 -21.08
CA ALA A 287 -0.04 -6.18 -22.35
C ALA A 287 0.15 -7.43 -23.22
N ILE A 288 -0.93 -8.11 -23.56
CA ILE A 288 -0.91 -9.41 -24.24
C ILE A 288 -1.87 -9.39 -25.43
N LYS A 289 -1.51 -10.02 -26.54
CA LYS A 289 -2.44 -10.31 -27.64
C LYS A 289 -3.19 -11.61 -27.33
N ASN A 290 -4.52 -11.56 -27.43
CA ASN A 290 -5.35 -12.74 -27.40
C ASN A 290 -4.96 -13.69 -28.56
N LYS A 291 -4.82 -14.98 -28.26
CA LYS A 291 -4.34 -16.01 -29.20
C LYS A 291 -5.29 -16.23 -30.39
N GLU A 292 -6.60 -16.14 -30.16
CA GLU A 292 -7.61 -16.43 -31.17
C GLU A 292 -8.03 -15.19 -31.93
N THR A 293 -8.28 -14.08 -31.23
CA THR A 293 -8.84 -12.87 -31.82
C THR A 293 -7.77 -11.86 -32.26
N GLY A 294 -6.54 -12.00 -31.77
CA GLY A 294 -5.48 -11.00 -31.95
C GLY A 294 -5.71 -9.69 -31.20
N GLN A 295 -6.82 -9.57 -30.45
CA GLN A 295 -7.16 -8.37 -29.70
C GLN A 295 -6.12 -8.13 -28.60
N LYS A 296 -5.69 -6.87 -28.46
CA LYS A 296 -4.76 -6.47 -27.41
C LYS A 296 -5.51 -6.35 -26.07
N GLU A 297 -4.95 -6.90 -25.01
CA GLU A 297 -5.47 -6.88 -23.65
C GLU A 297 -4.42 -6.29 -22.71
N LEU A 298 -4.80 -5.33 -21.88
CA LEU A 298 -4.04 -4.95 -20.70
C LEU A 298 -4.62 -5.67 -19.48
N VAL A 299 -3.86 -6.61 -18.90
CA VAL A 299 -4.28 -7.46 -17.79
C VAL A 299 -3.54 -7.11 -16.50
N THR A 300 -4.24 -7.13 -15.36
CA THR A 300 -3.70 -7.05 -14.00
C THR A 300 -4.45 -8.02 -13.09
N ALA A 301 -3.81 -8.43 -11.99
CA ALA A 301 -4.43 -9.31 -11.00
C ALA A 301 -5.65 -8.62 -10.35
N PRO A 302 -6.72 -9.36 -9.99
CA PRO A 302 -7.92 -8.79 -9.39
C PRO A 302 -7.68 -8.43 -7.92
N LEU A 303 -8.52 -7.57 -7.36
CA LEU A 303 -8.48 -7.25 -5.93
C LEU A 303 -9.23 -8.31 -5.12
N ASP A 304 -8.52 -9.37 -4.71
CA ASP A 304 -9.07 -10.52 -3.97
C ASP A 304 -8.65 -10.59 -2.50
N GLY A 305 -8.02 -9.52 -1.99
CA GLY A 305 -7.48 -9.43 -0.63
C GLY A 305 -5.98 -9.72 -0.52
N THR A 306 -5.36 -10.29 -1.56
CA THR A 306 -3.90 -10.54 -1.59
C THR A 306 -3.10 -9.42 -2.27
N ILE A 307 -3.76 -8.65 -3.13
CA ILE A 307 -3.19 -7.54 -3.90
C ILE A 307 -3.42 -6.22 -3.17
N LEU A 308 -2.38 -5.37 -3.08
CA LEU A 308 -2.55 -4.04 -2.53
C LEU A 308 -3.37 -3.18 -3.50
N GLU A 309 -4.39 -2.50 -2.99
CA GLU A 309 -5.22 -1.57 -3.77
C GLU A 309 -4.40 -0.32 -4.16
N GLY A 310 -3.54 -0.43 -5.16
CA GLY A 310 -2.67 0.65 -5.62
C GLY A 310 -3.44 1.85 -6.17
N VAL A 311 -3.17 3.06 -5.66
CA VAL A 311 -3.69 4.30 -6.28
C VAL A 311 -3.19 4.42 -7.72
N THR A 312 -1.92 4.08 -7.97
CA THR A 312 -1.36 4.07 -9.33
C THR A 312 -2.01 3.00 -10.20
N ARG A 313 -2.24 1.78 -9.67
CA ARG A 313 -2.99 0.72 -10.38
C ARG A 313 -4.38 1.19 -10.79
N ASP A 314 -5.13 1.77 -9.86
CA ASP A 314 -6.47 2.32 -10.14
C ASP A 314 -6.40 3.39 -11.24
N SER A 315 -5.43 4.32 -11.15
CA SER A 315 -5.22 5.33 -12.19
C SER A 315 -4.85 4.74 -13.55
N VAL A 316 -3.99 3.70 -13.60
CA VAL A 316 -3.64 3.00 -14.85
C VAL A 316 -4.87 2.36 -15.48
N LEU A 317 -5.69 1.65 -14.69
CA LEU A 317 -6.92 1.03 -15.18
C LEU A 317 -7.91 2.08 -15.70
N SER A 318 -8.10 3.18 -14.99
CA SER A 318 -8.97 4.28 -15.41
C SER A 318 -8.49 4.92 -16.73
N LEU A 319 -7.19 5.24 -16.84
CA LEU A 319 -6.61 5.80 -18.06
C LEU A 319 -6.66 4.82 -19.24
N ALA A 320 -6.39 3.53 -19.00
CA ALA A 320 -6.48 2.50 -20.03
C ALA A 320 -7.91 2.33 -20.53
N ARG A 321 -8.90 2.35 -19.63
CA ARG A 321 -10.32 2.33 -20.01
C ARG A 321 -10.73 3.57 -20.80
N GLU A 322 -10.23 4.74 -20.40
CA GLU A 322 -10.50 6.01 -21.08
C GLU A 322 -9.88 6.07 -22.49
N ARG A 323 -8.64 5.58 -22.65
CA ARG A 323 -7.82 5.87 -23.85
C ARG A 323 -7.51 4.67 -24.73
N LEU A 324 -7.33 3.48 -24.16
CA LEU A 324 -7.01 2.27 -24.92
C LEU A 324 -8.25 1.52 -25.40
N VAL A 325 -9.34 1.50 -24.61
CA VAL A 325 -10.59 0.83 -25.02
C VAL A 325 -11.17 1.41 -26.32
N PRO A 326 -11.20 2.75 -26.53
CA PRO A 326 -11.60 3.32 -27.83
C PRO A 326 -10.71 2.89 -29.01
N GLU A 327 -9.45 2.51 -28.74
CA GLU A 327 -8.52 1.96 -29.73
C GLU A 327 -8.69 0.44 -29.95
N GLY A 328 -9.71 -0.17 -29.35
CA GLY A 328 -10.04 -1.59 -29.48
C GLY A 328 -9.34 -2.50 -28.46
N TRP A 329 -8.68 -1.94 -27.44
CA TRP A 329 -8.08 -2.74 -26.37
C TRP A 329 -9.14 -3.29 -25.41
N MET A 330 -8.84 -4.46 -24.84
CA MET A 330 -9.51 -4.98 -23.65
C MET A 330 -8.71 -4.59 -22.40
N VAL A 331 -9.41 -4.29 -21.29
CA VAL A 331 -8.77 -4.00 -19.99
C VAL A 331 -9.38 -4.92 -18.94
N SER A 332 -8.57 -5.84 -18.42
CA SER A 332 -9.05 -6.95 -17.59
C SER A 332 -8.42 -6.98 -16.21
N GLU A 333 -9.25 -7.15 -15.20
CA GLU A 333 -8.85 -7.50 -13.84
C GLU A 333 -9.17 -8.98 -13.63
N ARG A 334 -8.23 -9.88 -13.94
CA ARG A 334 -8.43 -11.33 -13.88
C ARG A 334 -7.19 -12.04 -13.36
N LYS A 335 -7.36 -13.27 -12.88
CA LYS A 335 -6.22 -14.14 -12.58
C LYS A 335 -5.54 -14.55 -13.90
N TYR A 336 -4.21 -14.61 -13.86
CA TYR A 336 -3.35 -15.09 -14.93
C TYR A 336 -2.11 -15.71 -14.28
N THR A 337 -1.44 -16.59 -15.01
CA THR A 337 -0.38 -17.45 -14.46
C THR A 337 0.95 -17.19 -15.15
N MET A 338 2.04 -17.61 -14.52
CA MET A 338 3.35 -17.62 -15.20
C MET A 338 3.36 -18.44 -16.48
N LYS A 339 2.62 -19.55 -16.51
CA LYS A 339 2.46 -20.37 -17.71
C LYS A 339 1.81 -19.59 -18.86
N GLU A 340 0.77 -18.80 -18.57
CA GLU A 340 0.13 -17.95 -19.58
C GLU A 340 1.11 -16.89 -20.14
N LEU A 341 1.94 -16.29 -19.28
CA LEU A 341 2.97 -15.33 -19.71
C LEU A 341 4.08 -15.97 -20.53
N ASP A 342 4.57 -17.15 -20.13
CA ASP A 342 5.59 -17.92 -20.87
C ASP A 342 5.09 -18.29 -22.27
N GLU A 343 3.90 -18.89 -22.36
CA GLU A 343 3.27 -19.25 -23.64
C GLU A 343 3.04 -18.01 -24.53
N ALA A 344 2.59 -16.90 -23.95
CA ALA A 344 2.43 -15.65 -24.69
C ALA A 344 3.76 -15.08 -25.20
N ALA A 345 4.85 -15.20 -24.43
CA ALA A 345 6.17 -14.76 -24.84
C ALA A 345 6.73 -15.64 -25.97
N GLU A 346 6.65 -16.97 -25.84
CA GLU A 346 7.11 -17.92 -26.87
C GLU A 346 6.36 -17.72 -28.20
N GLU A 347 5.08 -17.33 -28.15
CA GLU A 347 4.24 -17.07 -29.32
C GLU A 347 4.32 -15.62 -29.85
N GLY A 348 5.16 -14.75 -29.26
CA GLY A 348 5.28 -13.34 -29.66
C GLY A 348 4.02 -12.50 -29.40
N ARG A 349 3.16 -12.96 -28.47
CA ARG A 349 1.92 -12.29 -28.06
C ARG A 349 2.07 -11.41 -26.83
N LEU A 350 3.06 -11.65 -25.97
CA LEU A 350 3.41 -10.75 -24.87
C LEU A 350 4.05 -9.47 -25.44
N ILE A 351 3.30 -8.37 -25.42
CA ILE A 351 3.70 -7.09 -26.03
C ILE A 351 4.67 -6.35 -25.11
N GLU A 352 4.30 -6.20 -23.84
CA GLU A 352 5.13 -5.57 -22.80
C GLU A 352 4.59 -5.90 -21.41
N ALA A 353 5.41 -5.70 -20.37
CA ALA A 353 4.97 -5.79 -18.99
C ALA A 353 5.58 -4.67 -18.14
N PHE A 354 4.87 -4.24 -17.10
CA PHE A 354 5.36 -3.21 -16.19
C PHE A 354 4.76 -3.30 -14.79
N GLY A 355 5.53 -2.86 -13.80
CA GLY A 355 5.02 -2.59 -12.45
C GLY A 355 4.39 -1.20 -12.36
N ALA A 356 3.37 -1.01 -11.52
CA ALA A 356 2.74 0.29 -11.25
C ALA A 356 2.76 0.61 -9.75
N GLY A 357 3.26 1.79 -9.38
CA GLY A 357 3.32 2.24 -7.99
C GLY A 357 3.86 3.66 -7.85
N THR A 358 3.52 4.36 -6.75
CA THR A 358 3.80 5.80 -6.60
C THR A 358 5.26 6.18 -6.83
N ALA A 359 6.21 5.33 -6.39
CA ALA A 359 7.62 5.65 -6.42
C ALA A 359 8.15 5.79 -7.86
N ALA A 360 7.84 4.84 -8.74
CA ALA A 360 8.26 4.83 -10.15
C ALA A 360 7.20 5.34 -11.14
N ILE A 361 5.96 5.54 -10.71
CA ILE A 361 4.75 5.65 -11.55
C ILE A 361 4.50 4.33 -12.30
N VAL A 362 5.36 4.03 -13.26
CA VAL A 362 5.44 2.73 -13.93
C VAL A 362 6.90 2.29 -14.02
N SER A 363 7.13 0.98 -14.01
CA SER A 363 8.47 0.38 -14.08
C SER A 363 8.46 -0.68 -15.17
N PRO A 364 9.04 -0.42 -16.36
CA PRO A 364 9.08 -1.40 -17.43
C PRO A 364 9.80 -2.68 -16.98
N ILE A 365 9.39 -3.82 -17.51
CA ILE A 365 9.98 -5.13 -17.20
C ILE A 365 10.59 -5.68 -18.49
N ARG A 366 11.85 -6.08 -18.42
CA ARG A 366 12.57 -6.70 -19.55
C ARG A 366 12.45 -8.21 -19.53
N THR A 367 12.76 -8.80 -18.38
CA THR A 367 12.80 -10.26 -18.23
C THR A 367 12.18 -10.72 -16.92
N ILE A 368 11.61 -11.91 -16.94
CA ILE A 368 11.18 -12.66 -15.76
C ILE A 368 11.93 -13.99 -15.76
N ALA A 369 12.77 -14.22 -14.75
CA ALA A 369 13.39 -15.51 -14.53
C ALA A 369 12.39 -16.46 -13.86
N TRP A 370 12.10 -17.58 -14.50
CA TRP A 370 11.14 -18.57 -14.03
C TRP A 370 11.58 -19.98 -14.44
N LYS A 371 11.74 -20.88 -13.45
CA LYS A 371 12.12 -22.30 -13.68
C LYS A 371 13.36 -22.48 -14.57
N GLY A 372 14.37 -21.63 -14.39
CA GLY A 372 15.61 -21.65 -15.18
C GLY A 372 15.49 -21.07 -16.59
N LYS A 373 14.30 -20.62 -17.01
CA LYS A 373 14.09 -19.83 -18.22
C LYS A 373 14.15 -18.33 -17.92
N SER A 374 14.56 -17.54 -18.91
CA SER A 374 14.42 -16.07 -18.91
C SER A 374 13.35 -15.68 -19.92
N ILE A 375 12.14 -15.37 -19.44
CA ILE A 375 11.02 -14.93 -20.27
C ILE A 375 11.25 -13.48 -20.68
N ASN A 376 11.32 -13.18 -21.99
CA ASN A 376 11.39 -11.81 -22.50
C ASN A 376 9.99 -11.18 -22.48
N CYS A 377 9.87 -9.98 -21.89
CA CYS A 377 8.60 -9.26 -21.77
C CYS A 377 8.39 -8.27 -22.93
N GLY A 378 8.68 -8.69 -24.17
CA GLY A 378 8.39 -7.96 -25.40
C GLY A 378 9.35 -6.81 -25.76
N LEU A 379 10.38 -6.55 -24.95
CA LEU A 379 11.38 -5.50 -25.24
C LEU A 379 12.57 -6.06 -26.01
N THR A 380 13.00 -5.34 -27.06
CA THR A 380 14.28 -5.59 -27.74
C THR A 380 15.46 -5.12 -26.88
N GLU A 381 16.69 -5.54 -27.24
CA GLU A 381 17.91 -5.13 -26.52
C GLU A 381 18.14 -3.60 -26.51
N ALA A 382 17.64 -2.90 -27.53
CA ALA A 382 17.80 -1.44 -27.65
C ALA A 382 16.72 -0.63 -26.89
N GLU A 383 15.64 -1.27 -26.45
CA GLU A 383 14.48 -0.59 -25.85
C GLU A 383 14.48 -0.74 -24.33
N GLU A 384 14.30 0.36 -23.60
CA GLU A 384 14.20 0.36 -22.13
C GLU A 384 12.75 0.46 -21.61
N SER A 385 11.79 0.58 -22.51
CA SER A 385 10.36 0.60 -22.19
C SER A 385 9.53 0.34 -23.44
N GLY A 386 8.36 -0.27 -23.25
CA GLY A 386 7.36 -0.41 -24.30
C GLY A 386 6.50 0.84 -24.48
N GLU A 387 5.80 0.91 -25.61
CA GLU A 387 4.93 2.02 -26.00
C GLU A 387 3.82 2.28 -24.97
N ILE A 388 3.15 1.23 -24.47
CA ILE A 388 2.00 1.38 -23.56
C ILE A 388 2.44 1.93 -22.21
N THR A 389 3.57 1.45 -21.70
CA THR A 389 4.20 1.93 -20.47
C THR A 389 4.56 3.41 -20.59
N LEU A 390 5.14 3.84 -21.71
CA LEU A 390 5.45 5.25 -21.98
C LEU A 390 4.19 6.12 -22.09
N ARG A 391 3.15 5.65 -22.78
CA ARG A 391 1.88 6.36 -22.91
C ARG A 391 1.20 6.54 -21.56
N ILE A 392 1.11 5.48 -20.76
CA ILE A 392 0.56 5.51 -19.40
C ILE A 392 1.34 6.49 -18.51
N LYS A 393 2.68 6.44 -18.55
CA LYS A 393 3.52 7.41 -17.83
C LYS A 393 3.21 8.84 -18.24
N GLY A 394 3.16 9.10 -19.55
CA GLY A 394 2.87 10.43 -20.10
C GLY A 394 1.51 10.96 -19.65
N TRP A 395 0.46 10.14 -19.72
CA TRP A 395 -0.89 10.52 -19.27
C TRP A 395 -0.96 10.77 -17.77
N MET A 396 -0.29 9.94 -16.97
CA MET A 396 -0.24 10.13 -15.53
C MET A 396 0.47 11.44 -15.17
N GLU A 397 1.63 11.69 -15.78
CA GLU A 397 2.42 12.90 -15.55
C GLU A 397 1.65 14.14 -16.01
N ALA A 398 0.96 14.09 -17.14
CA ALA A 398 0.15 15.21 -17.61
C ALA A 398 -0.85 15.69 -16.53
N ARG A 399 -1.51 14.75 -15.84
CA ARG A 399 -2.37 15.08 -14.70
C ARG A 399 -1.57 15.50 -13.46
N GLN A 400 -0.48 14.82 -13.12
CA GLN A 400 0.33 15.12 -11.92
C GLN A 400 0.93 16.54 -11.94
N TYR A 401 1.41 17.00 -13.10
CA TYR A 401 2.00 18.32 -13.29
C TYR A 401 0.97 19.38 -13.70
N GLY A 402 -0.31 19.03 -13.85
CA GLY A 402 -1.36 19.95 -14.27
C GLY A 402 -1.29 20.40 -15.74
N ASP A 403 -0.59 19.66 -16.60
CA ASP A 403 -0.67 19.86 -18.05
C ASP A 403 -2.07 19.51 -18.60
N GLU A 404 -2.75 18.57 -17.93
CA GLU A 404 -4.15 18.20 -18.13
C GLU A 404 -4.91 18.47 -16.84
N GLU A 405 -5.81 19.45 -16.85
CA GLU A 405 -6.66 19.74 -15.70
C GLU A 405 -7.61 18.57 -15.42
N HIS A 406 -7.58 18.07 -14.19
CA HIS A 406 -8.34 16.89 -13.79
C HIS A 406 -8.53 16.88 -12.27
N GLU A 407 -9.65 16.34 -11.78
CA GLU A 407 -9.94 16.16 -10.35
C GLU A 407 -8.92 15.29 -9.60
N TRP A 408 -8.05 14.58 -10.32
CA TRP A 408 -6.98 13.78 -9.72
C TRP A 408 -5.79 14.64 -9.28
N SER A 409 -5.69 15.86 -9.80
CA SER A 409 -4.67 16.83 -9.46
C SER A 409 -5.24 17.83 -8.47
N TYR A 410 -5.15 17.49 -7.19
CA TYR A 410 -5.58 18.40 -6.13
C TYR A 410 -4.57 19.54 -5.97
N ILE A 411 -5.00 20.79 -6.14
CA ILE A 411 -4.18 21.98 -5.88
C ILE A 411 -4.12 22.20 -4.37
N ALA A 412 -2.92 22.12 -3.79
CA ALA A 412 -2.69 22.36 -2.38
C ALA A 412 -2.84 23.86 -2.10
N PRO A 413 -3.86 24.30 -1.33
CA PRO A 413 -4.09 25.72 -1.10
C PRO A 413 -2.88 26.36 -0.44
N ASP A 414 -2.42 27.49 -0.97
CA ASP A 414 -1.37 28.27 -0.32
C ASP A 414 -1.83 28.62 1.10
N VAL A 415 -0.93 28.42 2.06
CA VAL A 415 -1.18 28.86 3.43
C VAL A 415 -0.97 30.36 3.43
N ALA A 416 -2.05 31.14 3.63
CA ALA A 416 -1.88 32.55 3.97
C ALA A 416 -0.96 32.62 5.21
N ALA A 417 0.16 33.32 5.06
CA ALA A 417 1.26 33.35 6.02
C ALA A 417 0.86 33.86 7.40
#